data_AF-A0A4S1ZKF4-F1
#
_entry.id   AF-A0A4S1ZKF4-F1
#
_cell.length_a   1.000
_cell.length_b   1.000
_cell.length_c   1.000
_cell.angle_alpha   90.00
_cell.angle_beta   90.00
_cell.angle_gamma   90.00
#
_symmetry.space_group_name_H-M   'P 1'
#
loop_
_entity.id
_entity.type
_entity.pdbx_description
1 polymer ?
#
loop_
_entity_poly.entity_id
_entity_poly.type
_entity_poly.pdbx_seq_one_letter_code
_entity_poly.pdbx_strand_id
1 'polypeptide(L)'
;MTMSSKVNVIIDNIINFAASNFNKMETAINNIKAILKEQNMSQSDLADKCGMAAGTINRIIRGKQKLTQNTLKLIADVLNVSIDELSENVSILNNGVNGYLQFGNEITHITSYRSLLNWLKKYEPLIIGLPQMAKNIQKEERRNQQYMIDSDLCNIDLFKHETIDCTKYDCWSFRKSEDERDGIDIDLGNMCVSYPFECNGKLFSNSEALYICGLFSLNTPQHIAIQEQLLNAKSGYDAKKGIRAVITRHHKELLRKDWNSFNVEWMKWCVWQKIKKNKQFAEILCSIPRTAYIIENSTHQRNSDTSLFWGMSNVELEEKRAIIEKWVEMSNPTLSQKELDKIKMKERNKINHIGVWQGVNCMGKILKSCQLALLYKKELGINYDLLRAKHIYMFGELMRFEDELSTPKIIIFDWDMTLVDSTLAKQYGNNYREVQKHISEFSIFEGIKEVIEQLSEHHIIYVVSGNVGSTIKKVIQYFNLNIPLENVHGYRQGYPMENLARKKKVMQVALDCIIQTHSVSKSNILYIGDEADDYTACQEYGVHFVGCLWGNNELKENSEVCTIDHPNEIFDIINLDGVTQ
;
A
#
# COMPACT_ATOMS: atom_id res chain seq x y z
N MET A 1 -24.25 -48.52 -40.25
CA MET A 1 -25.12 -49.65 -39.85
C MET A 1 -25.87 -49.25 -38.59
N THR A 2 -27.18 -49.20 -38.66
CA THR A 2 -28.07 -48.55 -37.68
C THR A 2 -28.08 -49.28 -36.33
N MET A 3 -27.89 -48.51 -35.25
CA MET A 3 -27.96 -48.91 -33.84
C MET A 3 -29.33 -49.48 -33.40
N SER A 4 -30.33 -49.50 -34.28
CA SER A 4 -31.72 -49.82 -33.92
C SER A 4 -32.03 -51.32 -33.83
N SER A 5 -31.32 -52.21 -34.56
CA SER A 5 -31.67 -53.63 -34.60
C SER A 5 -31.10 -54.47 -33.45
N LYS A 6 -29.98 -54.05 -32.84
CA LYS A 6 -29.39 -54.74 -31.67
C LYS A 6 -30.06 -54.37 -30.35
N VAL A 7 -30.76 -53.24 -30.28
CA VAL A 7 -31.45 -52.79 -29.06
C VAL A 7 -32.75 -53.56 -28.85
N ASN A 8 -33.50 -53.88 -29.91
CA ASN A 8 -34.77 -54.60 -29.79
C ASN A 8 -34.62 -56.07 -29.36
N VAL A 9 -33.57 -56.76 -29.82
CA VAL A 9 -33.29 -58.16 -29.40
C VAL A 9 -32.88 -58.26 -27.93
N ILE A 10 -32.32 -57.19 -27.35
CA ILE A 10 -31.98 -57.12 -25.92
C ILE A 10 -33.24 -56.83 -25.10
N ILE A 11 -34.12 -55.95 -25.59
CA ILE A 11 -35.40 -55.63 -24.92
C ILE A 11 -36.33 -56.86 -24.88
N ASP A 12 -36.43 -57.65 -25.96
CA ASP A 12 -37.30 -58.84 -25.99
C ASP A 12 -36.79 -59.99 -25.10
N ASN A 13 -35.46 -60.07 -24.89
CA ASN A 13 -34.87 -61.01 -23.92
C ASN A 13 -35.04 -60.54 -22.47
N ILE A 14 -35.09 -59.22 -22.23
CA ILE A 14 -35.39 -58.62 -20.91
C ILE A 14 -36.87 -58.84 -20.55
N ILE A 15 -37.78 -58.74 -21.52
CA ILE A 15 -39.22 -58.95 -21.31
C ILE A 15 -39.53 -60.42 -21.02
N ASN A 16 -38.87 -61.38 -21.68
CA ASN A 16 -39.09 -62.81 -21.44
C ASN A 16 -38.44 -63.35 -20.16
N PHE A 17 -37.40 -62.69 -19.63
CA PHE A 17 -36.78 -63.07 -18.34
C PHE A 17 -37.53 -62.50 -17.13
N ALA A 18 -38.45 -61.54 -17.33
CA ALA A 18 -39.32 -60.99 -16.30
C ALA A 18 -40.39 -61.98 -15.76
N ALA A 19 -40.45 -63.20 -16.30
CA ALA A 19 -41.47 -64.20 -15.97
C ALA A 19 -41.07 -65.24 -14.90
N SER A 20 -39.87 -65.20 -14.31
CA SER A 20 -39.51 -66.15 -13.25
C SER A 20 -39.70 -65.55 -11.84
N ASN A 21 -40.79 -65.96 -11.19
CA ASN A 21 -41.11 -65.69 -9.79
C ASN A 21 -39.96 -66.08 -8.84
N PHE A 22 -39.32 -65.07 -8.22
CA PHE A 22 -38.45 -65.23 -7.06
C PHE A 22 -38.86 -64.25 -5.97
N ASN A 23 -38.71 -64.66 -4.71
CA ASN A 23 -39.23 -63.95 -3.53
C ASN A 23 -38.68 -62.51 -3.42
N LYS A 24 -39.51 -61.50 -3.68
CA LYS A 24 -39.16 -60.06 -3.59
C LYS A 24 -38.55 -59.66 -2.23
N MET A 25 -38.92 -60.35 -1.16
CA MET A 25 -38.42 -60.07 0.20
C MET A 25 -36.99 -60.53 0.46
N GLU A 26 -36.56 -61.64 -0.15
CA GLU A 26 -35.19 -62.16 0.01
C GLU A 26 -34.20 -61.32 -0.79
N THR A 27 -34.63 -60.87 -1.97
CA THR A 27 -33.94 -59.89 -2.82
C THR A 27 -33.67 -58.59 -2.06
N ALA A 28 -34.68 -58.07 -1.35
CA ALA A 28 -34.54 -56.86 -0.55
C ALA A 28 -33.55 -56.97 0.61
N ILE A 29 -33.55 -58.09 1.34
CA ILE A 29 -32.59 -58.31 2.42
C ILE A 29 -31.15 -58.37 1.90
N ASN A 30 -30.93 -58.98 0.74
CA ASN A 30 -29.60 -59.06 0.13
C ASN A 30 -29.13 -57.71 -0.41
N ASN A 31 -30.03 -56.91 -1.00
CA ASN A 31 -29.73 -55.55 -1.44
C ASN A 31 -29.39 -54.64 -0.26
N ILE A 32 -30.12 -54.73 0.85
CA ILE A 32 -29.81 -53.99 2.09
C ILE A 32 -28.39 -54.33 2.57
N LYS A 33 -28.00 -55.63 2.59
CA LYS A 33 -26.65 -56.05 3.00
C LYS A 33 -25.56 -55.49 2.07
N ALA A 34 -25.79 -55.50 0.76
CA ALA A 34 -24.85 -54.98 -0.22
C ALA A 34 -24.65 -53.47 -0.05
N ILE A 35 -25.75 -52.72 0.09
CA ILE A 35 -25.73 -51.26 0.28
C ILE A 35 -25.03 -50.87 1.59
N LEU A 36 -25.25 -51.62 2.68
CA LEU A 36 -24.56 -51.37 3.95
C LEU A 36 -23.04 -51.53 3.81
N LYS A 37 -22.59 -52.54 3.07
CA LYS A 37 -21.17 -52.75 2.78
C LYS A 37 -20.59 -51.63 1.91
N GLU A 38 -21.33 -51.18 0.90
CA GLU A 38 -20.92 -50.07 0.03
C GLU A 38 -20.81 -48.73 0.79
N GLN A 39 -21.72 -48.45 1.71
CA GLN A 39 -21.73 -47.21 2.50
C GLN A 39 -20.82 -47.27 3.74
N ASN A 40 -20.09 -48.37 3.94
CA ASN A 40 -19.32 -48.65 5.15
C ASN A 40 -20.13 -48.43 6.45
N MET A 41 -21.41 -48.83 6.41
CA MET A 41 -22.39 -48.63 7.48
C MET A 41 -22.67 -49.96 8.18
N SER A 42 -22.59 -50.00 9.50
CA SER A 42 -22.92 -51.22 10.26
C SER A 42 -24.43 -51.41 10.39
N GLN A 43 -24.85 -52.63 10.73
CA GLN A 43 -26.27 -52.94 11.00
C GLN A 43 -26.78 -52.20 12.25
N SER A 44 -25.88 -51.87 13.18
CA SER A 44 -26.18 -51.04 14.35
C SER A 44 -26.42 -49.59 13.96
N ASP A 45 -25.56 -49.01 13.10
CA ASP A 45 -25.73 -47.64 12.60
C ASP A 45 -27.05 -47.49 11.82
N LEU A 46 -27.41 -48.50 11.03
CA LEU A 46 -28.70 -48.54 10.34
C LEU A 46 -29.87 -48.56 11.33
N ALA A 47 -29.76 -49.34 12.39
CA ALA A 47 -30.81 -49.43 13.41
C ALA A 47 -31.00 -48.11 14.13
N ASP A 48 -29.92 -47.45 14.53
CA ASP A 48 -29.95 -46.15 15.19
C ASP A 48 -30.57 -45.07 14.29
N LYS A 49 -30.18 -45.03 13.01
CA LYS A 49 -30.75 -44.08 12.03
C LYS A 49 -32.21 -44.35 11.68
N CYS A 50 -32.64 -45.61 11.71
CA CYS A 50 -34.05 -45.98 11.56
C CYS A 50 -34.87 -45.75 12.85
N GLY A 51 -34.24 -45.40 13.98
CA GLY A 51 -34.92 -45.32 15.28
C GLY A 51 -35.45 -46.68 15.76
N MET A 52 -34.75 -47.77 15.41
CA MET A 52 -35.14 -49.15 15.70
C MET A 52 -34.13 -49.82 16.62
N ALA A 53 -34.59 -50.76 17.45
CA ALA A 53 -33.66 -51.59 18.23
C ALA A 53 -32.74 -52.41 17.29
N ALA A 54 -31.43 -52.41 17.53
CA ALA A 54 -30.44 -53.16 16.74
C ALA A 54 -30.77 -54.66 16.59
N GLY A 55 -31.38 -55.26 17.62
CA GLY A 55 -31.86 -56.64 17.58
C GLY A 55 -32.97 -56.89 16.55
N THR A 56 -33.76 -55.86 16.18
CA THR A 56 -34.81 -55.97 15.16
C THR A 56 -34.22 -55.94 13.76
N ILE A 57 -33.32 -55.00 13.44
CA ILE A 57 -32.61 -54.96 12.16
C ILE A 57 -31.78 -56.23 11.94
N ASN A 58 -31.05 -56.70 12.96
CA ASN A 58 -30.28 -57.94 12.88
C ASN A 58 -31.15 -59.17 12.58
N ARG A 59 -32.34 -59.29 13.19
CA ARG A 59 -33.27 -60.40 12.92
C ARG A 59 -33.84 -60.34 11.52
N ILE A 60 -34.18 -59.14 11.03
CA ILE A 60 -34.65 -58.90 9.66
C ILE A 60 -33.57 -59.30 8.65
N ILE A 61 -32.33 -58.80 8.81
CA ILE A 61 -31.21 -59.06 7.90
C ILE A 61 -30.81 -60.55 7.88
N ARG A 62 -30.98 -61.27 8.98
CA ARG A 62 -30.74 -62.72 9.08
C ARG A 62 -31.93 -63.58 8.61
N GLY A 63 -33.01 -62.98 8.12
CA GLY A 63 -34.22 -63.68 7.69
C GLY A 63 -35.04 -64.31 8.83
N LYS A 64 -34.70 -63.98 10.09
CA LYS A 64 -35.41 -64.47 11.30
C LYS A 64 -36.65 -63.64 11.63
N GLN A 65 -36.86 -62.52 10.94
CA GLN A 65 -38.04 -61.66 11.09
C GLN A 65 -38.45 -61.14 9.71
N LYS A 66 -39.76 -61.12 9.44
CA LYS A 66 -40.32 -60.66 8.17
C LYS A 66 -40.07 -59.15 7.98
N LEU A 67 -39.54 -58.77 6.81
CA LEU A 67 -39.41 -57.38 6.41
C LEU A 67 -40.79 -56.83 6.02
N THR A 68 -41.32 -55.88 6.78
CA THR A 68 -42.61 -55.23 6.46
C THR A 68 -42.41 -54.11 5.44
N GLN A 69 -43.46 -53.73 4.70
CA GLN A 69 -43.40 -52.63 3.74
C GLN A 69 -43.05 -51.29 4.41
N ASN A 70 -43.55 -51.02 5.61
CA ASN A 70 -43.23 -49.81 6.37
C ASN A 70 -41.76 -49.79 6.79
N THR A 71 -41.23 -50.93 7.24
CA THR A 71 -39.80 -51.06 7.59
C THR A 71 -38.91 -50.96 6.35
N LEU A 72 -39.33 -51.54 5.22
CA LEU A 72 -38.62 -51.43 3.94
C LEU A 72 -38.53 -49.98 3.48
N LYS A 73 -39.62 -49.22 3.55
CA LYS A 73 -39.65 -47.79 3.24
C LYS A 73 -38.72 -46.98 4.16
N LEU A 74 -38.77 -47.23 5.47
CA LEU A 74 -37.90 -46.55 6.43
C LEU A 74 -36.42 -46.84 6.18
N ILE A 75 -36.08 -48.09 5.87
CA ILE A 75 -34.71 -48.47 5.49
C ILE A 75 -34.32 -47.81 4.15
N ALA A 76 -35.23 -47.73 3.18
CA ALA A 76 -34.98 -47.06 1.91
C ALA A 76 -34.67 -45.57 2.10
N ASP A 77 -35.46 -44.89 2.92
CA ASP A 77 -35.29 -43.47 3.25
C ASP A 77 -33.94 -43.22 3.94
N VAL A 78 -33.58 -44.04 4.94
CA VAL A 78 -32.30 -43.93 5.67
C VAL A 78 -31.09 -44.24 4.79
N LEU A 79 -31.21 -45.21 3.89
CA LEU A 79 -30.15 -45.57 2.94
C LEU A 79 -30.12 -44.67 1.70
N ASN A 80 -31.05 -43.71 1.62
CA ASN A 80 -31.25 -42.78 0.51
C ASN A 80 -31.33 -43.50 -0.85
N VAL A 81 -32.24 -44.47 -0.94
CA VAL A 81 -32.57 -45.27 -2.14
C VAL A 81 -34.07 -45.33 -2.36
N SER A 82 -34.49 -45.61 -3.59
CA SER A 82 -35.89 -45.93 -3.86
C SER A 82 -36.29 -47.31 -3.28
N ILE A 83 -37.58 -47.50 -3.01
CA ILE A 83 -38.11 -48.82 -2.60
C ILE A 83 -37.88 -49.87 -3.71
N ASP A 84 -37.94 -49.44 -4.96
CA ASP A 84 -37.71 -50.29 -6.12
C ASP A 84 -36.25 -50.76 -6.19
N GLU A 85 -35.27 -49.89 -5.89
CA GLU A 85 -33.86 -50.30 -5.78
C GLU A 85 -33.61 -51.36 -4.70
N LEU A 86 -34.40 -51.36 -3.62
CA LEU A 86 -34.34 -52.44 -2.63
C LEU A 86 -35.08 -53.68 -3.11
N SER A 87 -36.16 -53.54 -3.87
CA SER A 87 -37.09 -54.64 -4.19
C SER A 87 -36.75 -55.39 -5.48
N GLU A 88 -36.02 -54.76 -6.39
CA GLU A 88 -35.59 -55.31 -7.67
C GLU A 88 -34.30 -56.12 -7.55
N ASN A 89 -34.08 -57.02 -8.51
CA ASN A 89 -32.86 -57.81 -8.57
C ASN A 89 -31.71 -56.91 -9.06
N VAL A 90 -31.04 -56.22 -8.13
CA VAL A 90 -29.89 -55.32 -8.39
C VAL A 90 -28.75 -56.03 -9.14
N SER A 91 -28.73 -57.37 -9.08
CA SER A 91 -27.85 -58.23 -9.88
C SER A 91 -28.00 -58.01 -11.40
N ILE A 92 -29.18 -57.63 -11.90
CA ILE A 92 -29.42 -57.36 -13.32
C ILE A 92 -28.89 -55.97 -13.73
N LEU A 93 -28.97 -54.98 -12.83
CA LEU A 93 -28.42 -53.62 -13.05
C LEU A 93 -26.89 -53.57 -12.92
N ASN A 94 -26.30 -54.49 -12.15
CA ASN A 94 -24.85 -54.59 -11.95
C ASN A 94 -24.13 -55.49 -12.98
N ASN A 95 -24.88 -56.30 -13.74
CA ASN A 95 -24.33 -57.12 -14.82
C ASN A 95 -23.78 -56.22 -15.95
N GLY A 96 -22.48 -55.94 -15.89
CA GLY A 96 -21.76 -55.18 -16.92
C GLY A 96 -21.08 -53.90 -16.43
N VAL A 97 -21.28 -53.49 -15.17
CA VAL A 97 -20.63 -52.30 -14.60
C VAL A 97 -19.45 -52.71 -13.72
N ASN A 98 -18.29 -52.91 -14.35
CA ASN A 98 -17.03 -53.18 -13.66
C ASN A 98 -15.88 -52.52 -14.44
N GLY A 99 -15.17 -51.59 -13.80
CA GLY A 99 -14.05 -50.89 -14.43
C GLY A 99 -13.45 -49.81 -13.54
N TYR A 100 -12.40 -49.14 -14.02
CA TYR A 100 -11.74 -48.07 -13.30
C TYR A 100 -12.02 -46.73 -13.99
N LEU A 101 -12.42 -45.72 -13.22
CA LEU A 101 -12.51 -44.33 -13.67
C LEU A 101 -11.42 -43.52 -12.99
N GLN A 102 -10.68 -42.74 -13.77
CA GLN A 102 -9.68 -41.81 -13.26
C GLN A 102 -10.19 -40.38 -13.36
N PHE A 103 -10.03 -39.59 -12.29
CA PHE A 103 -10.25 -38.15 -12.29
C PHE A 103 -9.08 -37.46 -11.57
N GLY A 104 -8.32 -36.64 -12.30
CA GLY A 104 -7.04 -36.13 -11.82
C GLY A 104 -6.09 -37.28 -11.45
N ASN A 105 -5.62 -37.28 -10.21
CA ASN A 105 -4.74 -38.33 -9.66
C ASN A 105 -5.51 -39.46 -8.94
N GLU A 106 -6.84 -39.36 -8.82
CA GLU A 106 -7.66 -40.39 -8.16
C GLU A 106 -8.15 -41.42 -9.17
N ILE A 107 -7.90 -42.70 -8.90
CA ILE A 107 -8.48 -43.83 -9.63
C ILE A 107 -9.54 -44.46 -8.73
N THR A 108 -10.80 -44.48 -9.19
CA THR A 108 -11.92 -45.11 -8.50
C THR A 108 -12.32 -46.39 -9.21
N HIS A 109 -12.34 -47.50 -8.49
CA HIS A 109 -12.91 -48.76 -8.98
C HIS A 109 -14.44 -48.71 -8.89
N ILE A 110 -15.11 -48.85 -10.03
CA ILE A 110 -16.56 -48.83 -10.17
C ILE A 110 -17.03 -50.25 -10.38
N THR A 111 -17.82 -50.76 -9.43
CA THR A 111 -18.32 -52.15 -9.41
C THR A 111 -19.83 -52.26 -9.46
N SER A 112 -20.55 -51.13 -9.52
CA SER A 112 -22.01 -51.08 -9.54
C SER A 112 -22.49 -49.79 -10.20
N TYR A 113 -23.72 -49.81 -10.73
CA TYR A 113 -24.37 -48.61 -11.29
C TYR A 113 -24.47 -47.48 -10.26
N ARG A 114 -24.70 -47.82 -8.99
CA ARG A 114 -24.75 -46.85 -7.90
C ARG A 114 -23.39 -46.20 -7.62
N SER A 115 -22.31 -46.97 -7.64
CA SER A 115 -20.94 -46.44 -7.51
C SER A 115 -20.64 -45.44 -8.64
N LEU A 116 -21.07 -45.75 -9.88
CA LEU A 116 -20.97 -44.83 -11.01
C LEU A 116 -21.77 -43.54 -10.80
N LEU A 117 -23.03 -43.62 -10.33
CA LEU A 117 -23.84 -42.44 -10.03
C LEU A 117 -23.25 -41.57 -8.91
N ASN A 118 -22.70 -42.18 -7.87
CA ASN A 118 -22.04 -41.45 -6.79
C ASN A 118 -20.74 -40.77 -7.29
N TRP A 119 -19.98 -41.46 -8.13
CA TRP A 119 -18.81 -40.88 -8.80
C TRP A 119 -19.23 -39.68 -9.66
N LEU A 120 -20.27 -39.81 -10.48
CA LEU A 120 -20.81 -38.71 -11.28
C LEU A 120 -21.28 -37.55 -10.39
N LYS A 121 -22.08 -37.79 -9.34
CA LYS A 121 -22.49 -36.74 -8.39
C LYS A 121 -21.30 -36.02 -7.75
N LYS A 122 -20.20 -36.73 -7.48
CA LYS A 122 -18.96 -36.16 -6.91
C LYS A 122 -18.25 -35.24 -7.92
N TYR A 123 -18.13 -35.65 -9.18
CA TYR A 123 -17.27 -34.98 -10.16
C TYR A 123 -18.00 -34.16 -11.23
N GLU A 124 -19.27 -34.39 -11.49
CA GLU A 124 -20.09 -33.64 -12.45
C GLU A 124 -20.08 -32.13 -12.18
N PRO A 125 -20.22 -31.62 -10.93
CA PRO A 125 -20.08 -30.19 -10.64
C PRO A 125 -18.71 -29.62 -11.02
N LEU A 126 -17.66 -30.45 -10.98
CA LEU A 126 -16.30 -30.07 -11.35
C LEU A 126 -16.09 -30.15 -12.87
N ILE A 127 -16.71 -31.11 -13.56
CA ILE A 127 -16.55 -31.32 -15.00
C ILE A 127 -17.37 -30.31 -15.81
N ILE A 128 -18.64 -30.10 -15.44
CA ILE A 128 -19.56 -29.24 -16.18
C ILE A 128 -19.70 -27.87 -15.50
N GLY A 129 -19.85 -27.86 -14.17
CA GLY A 129 -20.10 -26.65 -13.41
C GLY A 129 -18.90 -25.69 -13.38
N LEU A 130 -17.70 -26.21 -13.11
CA LEU A 130 -16.51 -25.36 -12.95
C LEU A 130 -16.14 -24.57 -14.23
N PRO A 131 -16.11 -25.16 -15.44
CA PRO A 131 -15.88 -24.38 -16.66
C PRO A 131 -16.95 -23.32 -16.90
N GLN A 132 -18.22 -23.61 -16.57
CA GLN A 132 -19.30 -22.64 -16.71
C GLN A 132 -19.16 -21.48 -15.70
N MET A 133 -18.80 -21.79 -14.45
CA MET A 133 -18.49 -20.78 -13.43
C MET A 133 -17.32 -19.91 -13.87
N ALA A 134 -16.22 -20.49 -14.33
CA ALA A 134 -15.06 -19.75 -14.82
C ALA A 134 -15.42 -18.82 -16.00
N LYS A 135 -16.20 -19.31 -16.98
CA LYS A 135 -16.71 -18.49 -18.09
C LYS A 135 -17.58 -17.34 -17.61
N ASN A 136 -18.45 -17.58 -16.63
CA ASN A 136 -19.32 -16.54 -16.06
C ASN A 136 -18.49 -15.47 -15.34
N ILE A 137 -17.48 -15.86 -14.57
CA ILE A 137 -16.55 -14.93 -13.89
C ILE A 137 -15.80 -14.07 -14.92
N GLN A 138 -15.25 -14.69 -15.97
CA GLN A 138 -14.57 -13.95 -17.04
C GLN A 138 -15.51 -13.02 -17.84
N LYS A 139 -16.81 -13.36 -17.91
CA LYS A 139 -17.83 -12.48 -18.52
C LYS A 139 -18.18 -11.31 -17.60
N GLU A 140 -18.31 -11.58 -16.31
CA GLU A 140 -18.54 -10.59 -15.26
C GLU A 140 -17.39 -9.57 -15.20
N GLU A 141 -16.14 -10.04 -15.16
CA GLU A 141 -14.93 -9.22 -15.21
C GLU A 141 -14.94 -8.26 -16.41
N ARG A 142 -15.13 -8.81 -17.63
CA ARG A 142 -15.16 -8.00 -18.87
C ARG A 142 -16.30 -7.00 -18.89
N ARG A 143 -17.45 -7.34 -18.33
CA ARG A 143 -18.59 -6.42 -18.22
C ARG A 143 -18.25 -5.27 -17.28
N ASN A 144 -17.72 -5.58 -16.10
CA ASN A 144 -17.45 -4.58 -15.07
C ASN A 144 -16.31 -3.63 -15.49
N GLN A 145 -15.29 -4.15 -16.18
CA GLN A 145 -14.19 -3.35 -16.74
C GLN A 145 -14.67 -2.24 -17.71
N GLN A 146 -15.84 -2.38 -18.35
CA GLN A 146 -16.36 -1.38 -19.29
C GLN A 146 -16.94 -0.14 -18.61
N TYR A 147 -17.25 -0.22 -17.32
CA TYR A 147 -17.95 0.85 -16.57
C TYR A 147 -17.05 1.54 -15.54
N MET A 148 -15.73 1.42 -15.70
CA MET A 148 -14.77 2.08 -14.81
C MET A 148 -14.86 3.60 -14.92
N ILE A 149 -14.73 4.25 -13.76
CA ILE A 149 -14.57 5.70 -13.66
C ILE A 149 -13.22 6.02 -13.03
N ASP A 150 -12.63 7.14 -13.44
CA ASP A 150 -11.41 7.65 -12.82
C ASP A 150 -11.71 8.11 -11.39
N SER A 151 -10.87 7.68 -10.44
CA SER A 151 -10.95 8.14 -9.06
C SER A 151 -10.15 9.43 -8.85
N ASP A 152 -10.69 10.34 -8.04
CA ASP A 152 -9.95 11.50 -7.53
C ASP A 152 -9.27 11.12 -6.21
N LEU A 153 -7.94 11.02 -6.25
CA LEU A 153 -7.12 10.57 -5.13
C LEU A 153 -6.18 11.69 -4.64
N CYS A 154 -6.49 12.96 -4.89
CA CYS A 154 -5.64 14.08 -4.48
C CYS A 154 -5.58 14.27 -2.95
N ASN A 155 -6.63 13.91 -2.22
CA ASN A 155 -6.75 14.06 -0.77
C ASN A 155 -6.81 12.69 -0.08
N ILE A 156 -5.65 12.22 0.40
CA ILE A 156 -5.51 10.88 0.99
C ILE A 156 -5.48 10.99 2.52
N ASP A 157 -6.51 10.47 3.18
CA ASP A 157 -6.52 10.26 4.63
C ASP A 157 -6.01 8.85 4.96
N LEU A 158 -4.82 8.78 5.57
CA LEU A 158 -4.11 7.54 5.90
C LEU A 158 -4.80 6.67 6.95
N PHE A 159 -5.70 7.23 7.76
CA PHE A 159 -6.37 6.54 8.87
C PHE A 159 -7.84 6.23 8.58
N LYS A 160 -8.41 6.85 7.53
CA LYS A 160 -9.79 6.63 7.14
C LYS A 160 -10.04 5.18 6.74
N HIS A 161 -11.06 4.58 7.36
CA HIS A 161 -11.61 3.31 6.91
C HIS A 161 -12.47 3.53 5.67
N GLU A 162 -12.26 2.72 4.63
CA GLU A 162 -12.90 2.88 3.32
C GLU A 162 -13.48 1.58 2.79
N THR A 163 -14.46 1.76 1.90
CA THR A 163 -15.15 0.70 1.17
C THR A 163 -15.05 1.06 -0.31
N ILE A 164 -14.28 0.29 -1.08
CA ILE A 164 -13.97 0.59 -2.49
C ILE A 164 -14.62 -0.48 -3.37
N ASP A 165 -15.57 -0.04 -4.18
CA ASP A 165 -16.28 -0.88 -5.14
C ASP A 165 -15.44 -1.03 -6.41
N CYS A 166 -14.82 -2.21 -6.57
CA CYS A 166 -13.92 -2.47 -7.71
C CYS A 166 -14.68 -2.72 -9.03
N THR A 167 -16.02 -2.70 -9.02
CA THR A 167 -16.80 -2.60 -10.26
C THR A 167 -16.85 -1.17 -10.82
N LYS A 168 -16.45 -0.17 -10.03
CA LYS A 168 -16.44 1.26 -10.39
C LYS A 168 -15.03 1.82 -10.49
N TYR A 169 -14.14 1.46 -9.56
CA TYR A 169 -12.81 2.06 -9.46
C TYR A 169 -11.71 1.05 -9.71
N ASP A 170 -10.65 1.48 -10.40
CA ASP A 170 -9.52 0.60 -10.72
C ASP A 170 -8.72 0.32 -9.45
N CYS A 171 -8.59 -0.98 -9.11
CA CYS A 171 -7.98 -1.44 -7.87
C CYS A 171 -6.76 -2.33 -8.17
N TRP A 172 -5.56 -1.80 -7.93
CA TRP A 172 -4.29 -2.50 -8.08
C TRP A 172 -3.88 -3.11 -6.74
N SER A 173 -4.36 -4.32 -6.50
CA SER A 173 -4.06 -5.06 -5.28
C SER A 173 -2.78 -5.88 -5.39
N PHE A 174 -1.93 -5.87 -4.36
CA PHE A 174 -0.72 -6.71 -4.26
C PHE A 174 -0.72 -7.51 -2.96
N ARG A 175 -0.07 -8.67 -2.97
CA ARG A 175 0.09 -9.55 -1.80
C ARG A 175 1.46 -10.20 -1.72
N LYS A 176 2.02 -10.59 -2.87
CA LYS A 176 3.30 -11.30 -2.98
C LYS A 176 4.21 -10.60 -3.98
N SER A 177 5.50 -10.90 -3.90
CA SER A 177 6.52 -10.38 -4.83
C SER A 177 6.35 -10.81 -6.27
N GLU A 178 5.61 -11.90 -6.51
CA GLU A 178 5.36 -12.43 -7.86
C GLU A 178 4.08 -11.88 -8.50
N ASP A 179 3.33 -11.02 -7.82
CA ASP A 179 2.10 -10.47 -8.38
C ASP A 179 2.42 -9.55 -9.57
N GLU A 180 1.69 -9.74 -10.67
CA GLU A 180 1.85 -9.02 -11.94
C GLU A 180 0.48 -8.59 -12.45
N ARG A 181 0.39 -7.38 -12.98
CA ARG A 181 -0.81 -6.89 -13.67
C ARG A 181 -0.43 -6.08 -14.89
N ASP A 182 -1.04 -6.39 -16.02
CA ASP A 182 -0.89 -5.67 -17.29
C ASP A 182 0.60 -5.51 -17.71
N GLY A 183 1.43 -6.50 -17.40
CA GLY A 183 2.87 -6.50 -17.68
C GLY A 183 3.72 -5.75 -16.66
N ILE A 184 3.13 -5.27 -15.56
CA ILE A 184 3.81 -4.58 -14.47
C ILE A 184 3.91 -5.52 -13.26
N ASP A 185 5.12 -5.81 -12.81
CA ASP A 185 5.37 -6.56 -11.58
C ASP A 185 5.03 -5.66 -10.37
N ILE A 186 3.93 -5.96 -9.65
CA ILE A 186 3.43 -5.16 -8.51
C ILE A 186 4.12 -5.62 -7.22
N ASP A 187 5.46 -5.59 -7.23
CA ASP A 187 6.29 -5.99 -6.10
C ASP A 187 6.43 -4.84 -5.06
N LEU A 188 5.29 -4.41 -4.50
CA LEU A 188 5.19 -3.23 -3.64
C LEU A 188 5.24 -3.54 -2.14
N GLY A 189 5.24 -4.82 -1.77
CA GLY A 189 5.25 -5.25 -0.38
C GLY A 189 6.45 -4.69 0.38
N ASN A 190 6.21 -4.22 1.60
CA ASN A 190 7.28 -3.69 2.46
C ASN A 190 8.28 -4.78 2.90
N MET A 191 7.91 -6.06 2.82
CA MET A 191 8.78 -7.22 3.08
C MET A 191 9.56 -7.69 1.84
N CYS A 192 9.35 -7.10 0.67
CA CYS A 192 9.95 -7.57 -0.58
C CYS A 192 11.43 -7.18 -0.68
N VAL A 193 12.26 -8.13 -1.14
CA VAL A 193 13.73 -8.01 -1.12
C VAL A 193 14.33 -7.56 -2.46
N SER A 194 13.50 -7.39 -3.49
CA SER A 194 13.93 -7.06 -4.85
C SER A 194 14.53 -5.66 -4.98
N TYR A 195 14.27 -4.78 -4.01
CA TYR A 195 14.65 -3.37 -4.04
C TYR A 195 15.41 -2.97 -2.78
N PRO A 196 16.66 -3.44 -2.61
CA PRO A 196 17.50 -3.02 -1.50
C PRO A 196 17.81 -1.51 -1.62
N PHE A 197 18.05 -0.87 -0.49
CA PHE A 197 18.34 0.56 -0.43
C PHE A 197 19.22 0.90 0.77
N GLU A 198 20.07 1.91 0.60
CA GLU A 198 20.94 2.40 1.66
C GLU A 198 20.21 3.45 2.51
N CYS A 199 20.32 3.33 3.83
CA CYS A 199 19.78 4.29 4.78
C CYS A 199 20.71 4.36 6.01
N ASN A 200 21.12 5.57 6.41
CA ASN A 200 22.05 5.81 7.52
C ASN A 200 23.34 4.96 7.44
N GLY A 201 23.96 4.89 6.25
CA GLY A 201 25.18 4.10 6.01
C GLY A 201 24.99 2.58 6.10
N LYS A 202 23.74 2.08 6.15
CA LYS A 202 23.42 0.66 6.20
C LYS A 202 22.58 0.25 4.99
N LEU A 203 22.86 -0.93 4.43
CA LEU A 203 22.09 -1.50 3.33
C LEU A 203 20.93 -2.34 3.87
N PHE A 204 19.70 -1.87 3.65
CA PHE A 204 18.48 -2.61 3.98
C PHE A 204 17.99 -3.41 2.78
N SER A 205 17.67 -4.68 2.99
CA SER A 205 17.10 -5.54 1.95
C SER A 205 15.63 -5.23 1.67
N ASN A 206 14.90 -4.70 2.65
CA ASN A 206 13.47 -4.38 2.56
C ASN A 206 13.10 -3.29 3.57
N SER A 207 11.96 -2.61 3.36
CA SER A 207 11.53 -1.50 4.23
C SER A 207 10.92 -1.96 5.56
N GLU A 208 10.43 -3.20 5.66
CA GLU A 208 9.98 -3.81 6.93
C GLU A 208 11.14 -3.88 7.94
N ALA A 209 12.36 -4.23 7.51
CA ALA A 209 13.53 -4.25 8.40
C ALA A 209 13.82 -2.86 8.98
N LEU A 210 13.82 -1.80 8.16
CA LEU A 210 13.97 -0.42 8.61
C LEU A 210 12.82 0.03 9.51
N TYR A 211 11.59 -0.34 9.15
CA TYR A 211 10.40 -0.06 9.96
C TYR A 211 10.54 -0.64 11.37
N ILE A 212 11.02 -1.89 11.48
CA ILE A 212 11.18 -2.55 12.79
C ILE A 212 12.38 -2.00 13.57
N CYS A 213 13.42 -1.47 12.92
CA CYS A 213 14.45 -0.71 13.63
C CYS A 213 13.83 0.49 14.39
N GLY A 214 12.83 1.15 13.82
CA GLY A 214 12.07 2.20 14.51
C GLY A 214 11.30 1.73 15.75
N LEU A 215 10.83 0.48 15.77
CA LEU A 215 10.19 -0.12 16.96
C LEU A 215 11.21 -0.33 18.09
N PHE A 216 12.47 -0.62 17.74
CA PHE A 216 13.57 -0.84 18.67
C PHE A 216 14.56 0.31 18.62
N SER A 217 14.17 1.53 19.01
CA SER A 217 14.98 2.75 18.80
C SER A 217 15.22 3.64 20.04
N LEU A 218 15.30 3.07 21.26
CA LEU A 218 15.48 3.81 22.52
C LEU A 218 16.95 3.87 23.02
N ASN A 219 17.93 3.70 22.12
CA ASN A 219 19.36 3.70 22.43
C ASN A 219 19.81 2.72 23.53
N THR A 220 19.18 1.57 23.66
CA THR A 220 19.62 0.53 24.60
C THR A 220 20.50 -0.50 23.89
N PRO A 221 21.44 -1.16 24.60
CA PRO A 221 22.25 -2.23 24.02
C PRO A 221 21.41 -3.34 23.36
N GLN A 222 20.26 -3.66 23.96
CA GLN A 222 19.33 -4.67 23.44
C GLN A 222 18.69 -4.21 22.13
N HIS A 223 18.29 -2.94 22.03
CA HIS A 223 17.72 -2.37 20.82
C HIS A 223 18.74 -2.37 19.68
N ILE A 224 19.97 -1.92 19.97
CA ILE A 224 21.07 -1.90 18.98
C ILE A 224 21.34 -3.32 18.47
N ALA A 225 21.47 -4.30 19.37
CA ALA A 225 21.69 -5.70 19.00
C ALA A 225 20.55 -6.27 18.13
N ILE A 226 19.29 -5.91 18.41
CA ILE A 226 18.15 -6.31 17.57
C ILE A 226 18.26 -5.66 16.18
N GLN A 227 18.58 -4.37 16.09
CA GLN A 227 18.76 -3.69 14.80
C GLN A 227 19.88 -4.33 13.96
N GLU A 228 21.02 -4.70 14.59
CA GLU A 228 22.12 -5.40 13.91
C GLU A 228 21.70 -6.79 13.42
N GLN A 229 20.92 -7.53 14.21
CA GLN A 229 20.38 -8.83 13.78
C GLN A 229 19.45 -8.68 12.57
N LEU A 230 18.68 -7.59 12.49
CA LEU A 230 17.78 -7.32 11.36
C LEU A 230 18.52 -7.07 10.06
N LEU A 231 19.63 -6.33 10.10
CA LEU A 231 20.48 -6.14 8.92
C LEU A 231 21.09 -7.44 8.41
N ASN A 232 21.46 -8.33 9.33
CA ASN A 232 22.09 -9.61 9.00
C ASN A 232 21.08 -10.72 8.62
N ALA A 233 19.77 -10.44 8.68
CA ALA A 233 18.75 -11.41 8.34
C ALA A 233 18.74 -11.67 6.82
N LYS A 234 18.72 -12.96 6.45
CA LYS A 234 18.77 -13.38 5.04
C LYS A 234 17.48 -13.10 4.25
N SER A 235 16.35 -12.88 4.94
CA SER A 235 15.05 -12.57 4.32
C SER A 235 14.14 -11.79 5.28
N GLY A 236 13.14 -11.07 4.74
CA GLY A 236 12.12 -10.38 5.54
C GLY A 236 11.29 -11.34 6.41
N TYR A 237 11.09 -12.59 5.96
CA TYR A 237 10.46 -13.64 6.76
C TYR A 237 11.35 -14.09 7.93
N ASP A 238 12.66 -14.27 7.70
CA ASP A 238 13.61 -14.64 8.76
C ASP A 238 13.74 -13.52 9.80
N ALA A 239 13.79 -12.26 9.35
CA ALA A 239 13.71 -11.09 10.21
C ALA A 239 12.43 -11.16 11.05
N LYS A 240 11.26 -11.29 10.42
CA LYS A 240 9.95 -11.32 11.11
C LYS A 240 9.77 -12.54 12.02
N LYS A 241 10.39 -13.69 11.72
CA LYS A 241 10.40 -14.89 12.57
C LYS A 241 11.30 -14.70 13.79
N GLY A 242 12.48 -14.11 13.62
CA GLY A 242 13.37 -13.71 14.71
C GLY A 242 12.71 -12.67 15.63
N ILE A 243 12.10 -11.64 15.05
CA ILE A 243 11.34 -10.61 15.76
C ILE A 243 10.10 -11.19 16.43
N ARG A 244 9.33 -12.07 15.77
CA ARG A 244 8.18 -12.73 16.42
C ARG A 244 8.64 -13.52 17.64
N ALA A 245 9.79 -14.18 17.60
CA ALA A 245 10.35 -14.85 18.77
C ALA A 245 10.66 -13.87 19.91
N VAL A 246 11.18 -12.67 19.59
CA VAL A 246 11.39 -11.57 20.55
C VAL A 246 10.06 -11.04 21.10
N ILE A 247 9.10 -10.69 20.22
CA ILE A 247 7.80 -10.08 20.57
C ILE A 247 6.87 -11.04 21.34
N THR A 248 6.83 -12.33 20.99
CA THR A 248 5.80 -13.27 21.50
C THR A 248 6.22 -14.11 22.70
N ARG A 249 7.51 -14.32 22.97
CA ARG A 249 7.92 -15.27 24.02
C ARG A 249 8.47 -14.63 25.29
N HIS A 250 9.28 -13.56 25.23
CA HIS A 250 9.96 -13.05 26.44
C HIS A 250 10.22 -11.54 26.52
N HIS A 251 9.81 -10.71 25.54
CA HIS A 251 10.29 -9.32 25.46
C HIS A 251 9.28 -8.23 25.05
N LYS A 252 8.00 -8.33 25.43
CA LYS A 252 7.04 -7.23 25.17
C LYS A 252 7.47 -5.92 25.85
N GLU A 253 8.20 -6.01 26.95
CA GLU A 253 8.76 -4.89 27.70
C GLU A 253 9.89 -4.15 26.95
N LEU A 254 10.53 -4.80 25.96
CA LEU A 254 11.52 -4.15 25.09
C LEU A 254 10.88 -3.29 24.01
N LEU A 255 9.57 -3.40 23.77
CA LEU A 255 8.91 -2.57 22.76
C LEU A 255 8.81 -1.13 23.27
N ARG A 256 9.15 -0.15 22.41
CA ARG A 256 8.91 1.24 22.76
C ARG A 256 7.41 1.48 22.95
N LYS A 257 7.04 2.02 24.12
CA LYS A 257 5.64 2.12 24.56
C LYS A 257 4.82 3.13 23.75
N ASP A 258 5.49 4.09 23.14
CA ASP A 258 4.91 5.16 22.33
C ASP A 258 4.85 4.82 20.83
N TRP A 259 5.14 3.57 20.43
CA TRP A 259 5.22 3.15 19.03
C TRP A 259 4.03 3.58 18.17
N ASN A 260 2.82 3.32 18.65
CA ASN A 260 1.59 3.61 17.92
C ASN A 260 1.33 5.12 17.74
N SER A 261 2.11 6.00 18.40
CA SER A 261 1.97 7.45 18.24
C SER A 261 2.70 8.01 17.01
N PHE A 262 3.56 7.22 16.35
CA PHE A 262 4.33 7.71 15.20
C PHE A 262 4.66 6.63 14.14
N ASN A 263 4.28 5.37 14.36
CA ASN A 263 4.62 4.26 13.45
C ASN A 263 4.17 4.49 11.99
N VAL A 264 3.00 5.10 11.77
CA VAL A 264 2.54 5.45 10.41
C VAL A 264 3.48 6.46 9.75
N GLU A 265 3.85 7.50 10.49
CA GLU A 265 4.78 8.54 10.01
C GLU A 265 6.17 7.97 9.75
N TRP A 266 6.61 7.07 10.62
CA TRP A 266 7.85 6.32 10.44
C TRP A 266 7.82 5.43 9.19
N MET A 267 6.70 4.74 8.93
CA MET A 267 6.54 3.93 7.71
C MET A 267 6.58 4.80 6.46
N LYS A 268 5.92 5.97 6.46
CA LYS A 268 6.02 6.95 5.35
C LYS A 268 7.48 7.28 5.06
N TRP A 269 8.24 7.62 6.10
CA TRP A 269 9.67 7.91 5.97
C TRP A 269 10.46 6.71 5.43
N CYS A 270 10.25 5.51 5.95
CA CYS A 270 10.92 4.29 5.47
C CYS A 270 10.70 4.04 3.97
N VAL A 271 9.44 4.15 3.51
CA VAL A 271 9.09 3.98 2.10
C VAL A 271 9.70 5.10 1.24
N TRP A 272 9.71 6.33 1.76
CA TRP A 272 10.31 7.47 1.06
C TRP A 272 11.82 7.32 0.89
N GLN A 273 12.55 6.83 1.91
CA GLN A 273 13.97 6.51 1.78
C GLN A 273 14.22 5.45 0.71
N LYS A 274 13.41 4.38 0.68
CA LYS A 274 13.47 3.35 -0.37
C LYS A 274 13.31 3.96 -1.75
N ILE A 275 12.34 4.85 -1.93
CA ILE A 275 12.09 5.54 -3.22
C ILE A 275 13.26 6.44 -3.62
N LYS A 276 13.77 7.26 -2.70
CA LYS A 276 14.91 8.17 -2.97
C LYS A 276 16.18 7.41 -3.38
N LYS A 277 16.37 6.19 -2.86
CA LYS A 277 17.62 5.43 -3.00
C LYS A 277 17.50 4.24 -3.96
N ASN A 278 16.30 3.90 -4.41
CA ASN A 278 16.06 2.82 -5.38
C ASN A 278 15.17 3.31 -6.54
N LYS A 279 15.82 3.67 -7.65
CA LYS A 279 15.17 4.20 -8.85
C LYS A 279 14.15 3.23 -9.46
N GLN A 280 14.48 1.94 -9.49
CA GLN A 280 13.60 0.91 -10.07
C GLN A 280 12.27 0.82 -9.31
N PHE A 281 12.32 0.87 -7.97
CA PHE A 281 11.10 0.90 -7.16
C PHE A 281 10.25 2.15 -7.43
N ALA A 282 10.89 3.32 -7.57
CA ALA A 282 10.21 4.56 -7.93
C ALA A 282 9.54 4.48 -9.31
N GLU A 283 10.21 3.87 -10.30
CA GLU A 283 9.69 3.68 -11.65
C GLU A 283 8.46 2.76 -11.68
N ILE A 284 8.50 1.64 -10.94
CA ILE A 284 7.35 0.73 -10.83
C ILE A 284 6.16 1.45 -10.21
N LEU A 285 6.39 2.19 -9.12
CA LEU A 285 5.33 2.94 -8.47
C LEU A 285 4.71 3.97 -9.43
N CYS A 286 5.52 4.65 -10.26
CA CYS A 286 5.03 5.58 -11.28
C CYS A 286 4.35 4.90 -12.47
N SER A 287 4.63 3.63 -12.76
CA SER A 287 3.97 2.90 -13.87
C SER A 287 2.52 2.51 -13.58
N ILE A 288 2.13 2.49 -12.31
CA ILE A 288 0.75 2.21 -11.92
C ILE A 288 -0.14 3.40 -12.31
N PRO A 289 -1.34 3.20 -12.88
CA PRO A 289 -2.22 4.30 -13.26
C PRO A 289 -2.48 5.29 -12.11
N ARG A 290 -2.37 6.59 -12.41
CA ARG A 290 -2.58 7.67 -11.42
C ARG A 290 -3.97 7.60 -10.78
N THR A 291 -4.98 7.16 -11.51
CA THR A 291 -6.38 7.07 -11.07
C THR A 291 -6.73 5.73 -10.41
N ALA A 292 -5.77 4.81 -10.26
CA ALA A 292 -5.98 3.53 -9.61
C ALA A 292 -5.68 3.57 -8.11
N TYR A 293 -6.50 2.86 -7.31
CA TYR A 293 -6.19 2.57 -5.92
C TYR A 293 -5.06 1.54 -5.83
N ILE A 294 -4.05 1.78 -5.00
CA ILE A 294 -3.02 0.81 -4.65
C ILE A 294 -3.46 0.11 -3.35
N ILE A 295 -3.59 -1.22 -3.35
CA ILE A 295 -4.21 -1.95 -2.23
C ILE A 295 -3.29 -3.06 -1.73
N GLU A 296 -2.97 -3.06 -0.44
CA GLU A 296 -2.35 -4.23 0.20
C GLU A 296 -3.44 -5.27 0.53
N ASN A 297 -3.40 -6.43 -0.14
CA ASN A 297 -4.39 -7.48 0.01
C ASN A 297 -4.14 -8.34 1.26
N SER A 298 -4.93 -8.08 2.29
CA SER A 298 -4.90 -8.76 3.59
C SER A 298 -5.99 -9.83 3.74
N THR A 299 -6.75 -10.17 2.70
CA THR A 299 -7.94 -11.06 2.77
C THR A 299 -7.68 -12.40 3.47
N HIS A 300 -6.49 -12.98 3.26
CA HIS A 300 -6.13 -14.30 3.84
C HIS A 300 -5.34 -14.21 5.14
N GLN A 301 -5.10 -13.01 5.69
CA GLN A 301 -4.37 -12.84 6.94
C GLN A 301 -5.29 -13.16 8.12
N ARG A 302 -5.13 -14.36 8.71
CA ARG A 302 -5.87 -14.77 9.93
C ARG A 302 -5.17 -14.26 11.18
N ASN A 303 -5.93 -13.78 12.17
CA ASN A 303 -5.48 -13.43 13.52
C ASN A 303 -4.50 -12.24 13.61
N SER A 304 -4.79 -11.13 12.92
CA SER A 304 -4.02 -9.89 13.01
C SER A 304 -4.95 -8.70 13.18
N ASP A 305 -4.92 -8.09 14.37
CA ASP A 305 -5.72 -6.90 14.71
C ASP A 305 -5.39 -5.69 13.83
N THR A 306 -4.22 -5.69 13.16
CA THR A 306 -3.74 -4.60 12.31
C THR A 306 -3.82 -4.89 10.81
N SER A 307 -4.30 -6.08 10.41
CA SER A 307 -4.34 -6.49 8.99
C SER A 307 -5.20 -5.58 8.11
N LEU A 308 -6.37 -5.19 8.61
CA LEU A 308 -7.27 -4.22 7.95
C LEU A 308 -6.85 -2.78 8.18
N PHE A 309 -5.94 -2.51 9.12
CA PHE A 309 -5.36 -1.18 9.26
C PHE A 309 -4.34 -0.93 8.13
N TRP A 310 -3.39 -1.85 7.94
CA TRP A 310 -2.35 -1.71 6.92
C TRP A 310 -2.84 -2.04 5.51
N GLY A 311 -3.73 -3.03 5.36
CA GLY A 311 -4.30 -3.44 4.08
C GLY A 311 -5.83 -3.41 4.05
N MET A 312 -6.41 -4.16 3.10
CA MET A 312 -7.85 -4.36 2.92
C MET A 312 -8.18 -5.81 2.63
N SER A 313 -9.46 -6.17 2.77
CA SER A 313 -9.98 -7.48 2.38
C SER A 313 -11.04 -7.37 1.27
N ASN A 314 -11.06 -8.34 0.37
CA ASN A 314 -12.11 -8.56 -0.63
C ASN A 314 -12.30 -10.08 -0.79
N VAL A 315 -13.20 -10.63 0.03
CA VAL A 315 -13.45 -12.08 0.10
C VAL A 315 -14.02 -12.60 -1.22
N GLU A 316 -14.97 -11.87 -1.81
CA GLU A 316 -15.62 -12.27 -3.07
C GLU A 316 -14.62 -12.39 -4.22
N LEU A 317 -13.72 -11.41 -4.36
CA LEU A 317 -12.66 -11.46 -5.39
C LEU A 317 -11.78 -12.69 -5.22
N GLU A 318 -11.35 -12.98 -3.98
CA GLU A 318 -10.48 -14.12 -3.70
C GLU A 318 -11.19 -15.47 -3.91
N GLU A 319 -12.49 -15.57 -3.60
CA GLU A 319 -13.29 -16.76 -3.91
C GLU A 319 -13.38 -16.99 -5.44
N LYS A 320 -13.58 -15.92 -6.21
CA LYS A 320 -13.67 -15.99 -7.68
C LYS A 320 -12.32 -16.33 -8.30
N ARG A 321 -11.23 -15.74 -7.81
CA ARG A 321 -9.85 -16.10 -8.20
C ARG A 321 -9.55 -17.56 -7.90
N ALA A 322 -9.96 -18.08 -6.74
CA ALA A 322 -9.78 -19.50 -6.39
C ALA A 322 -10.52 -20.45 -7.33
N ILE A 323 -11.72 -20.08 -7.80
CA ILE A 323 -12.45 -20.82 -8.82
C ILE A 323 -11.67 -20.87 -10.14
N ILE A 324 -11.10 -19.73 -10.57
CA ILE A 324 -10.27 -19.66 -11.79
C ILE A 324 -9.01 -20.51 -11.64
N GLU A 325 -8.29 -20.41 -10.52
CA GLU A 325 -7.09 -21.23 -10.28
C GLU A 325 -7.40 -22.73 -10.34
N LYS A 326 -8.53 -23.14 -9.74
CA LYS A 326 -9.00 -24.53 -9.77
C LYS A 326 -9.38 -24.98 -11.19
N TRP A 327 -10.01 -24.11 -11.97
CA TRP A 327 -10.35 -24.40 -13.37
C TRP A 327 -9.09 -24.58 -14.24
N VAL A 328 -8.08 -23.74 -14.05
CA VAL A 328 -6.78 -23.83 -14.73
C VAL A 328 -6.08 -25.14 -14.41
N GLU A 329 -6.05 -25.53 -13.13
CA GLU A 329 -5.49 -26.82 -12.68
C GLU A 329 -6.16 -28.01 -13.36
N MET A 330 -7.49 -28.02 -13.38
CA MET A 330 -8.24 -29.11 -14.02
C MET A 330 -8.08 -29.14 -15.54
N SER A 331 -7.87 -27.99 -16.17
CA SER A 331 -7.73 -27.88 -17.62
C SER A 331 -6.33 -28.26 -18.12
N ASN A 332 -5.33 -28.38 -17.22
CA ASN A 332 -3.94 -28.62 -17.56
C ASN A 332 -3.29 -29.75 -16.73
N PRO A 333 -3.84 -30.98 -16.77
CA PRO A 333 -3.43 -32.07 -15.87
C PRO A 333 -2.01 -32.60 -16.10
N THR A 334 -1.37 -32.27 -17.23
CA THR A 334 -0.05 -32.77 -17.61
C THR A 334 1.09 -31.80 -17.33
N LEU A 335 0.79 -30.56 -16.90
CA LEU A 335 1.82 -29.56 -16.64
C LEU A 335 2.55 -29.83 -15.32
N SER A 336 3.82 -29.44 -15.26
CA SER A 336 4.54 -29.44 -13.99
C SER A 336 3.95 -28.43 -13.01
N GLN A 337 4.13 -28.66 -11.70
CA GLN A 337 3.64 -27.73 -10.67
C GLN A 337 4.12 -26.29 -10.89
N LYS A 338 5.39 -26.12 -11.30
CA LYS A 338 5.99 -24.79 -11.55
C LYS A 338 5.33 -24.06 -12.73
N GLU A 339 5.02 -24.79 -13.80
CA GLU A 339 4.32 -24.21 -14.96
C GLU A 339 2.86 -23.89 -14.60
N LEU A 340 2.21 -24.79 -13.87
CA LEU A 340 0.84 -24.60 -13.43
C LEU A 340 0.69 -23.38 -12.52
N ASP A 341 1.58 -23.20 -11.54
CA ASP A 341 1.58 -22.04 -10.64
C ASP A 341 1.71 -20.73 -11.42
N LYS A 342 2.56 -20.70 -12.45
CA LYS A 342 2.72 -19.53 -13.33
C LYS A 342 1.45 -19.22 -14.11
N ILE A 343 0.75 -20.23 -14.64
CA ILE A 343 -0.50 -20.02 -15.38
C ILE A 343 -1.63 -19.62 -14.43
N LYS A 344 -1.75 -20.26 -13.26
CA LYS A 344 -2.71 -19.89 -12.21
C LYS A 344 -2.58 -18.42 -11.83
N MET A 345 -1.35 -17.97 -11.57
CA MET A 345 -1.05 -16.58 -11.28
C MET A 345 -1.46 -15.64 -12.42
N LYS A 346 -1.12 -15.98 -13.67
CA LYS A 346 -1.53 -15.17 -14.83
C LYS A 346 -3.04 -15.09 -15.01
N GLU A 347 -3.76 -16.20 -14.88
CA GLU A 347 -5.21 -16.21 -15.08
C GLU A 347 -5.97 -15.55 -13.92
N ARG A 348 -5.52 -15.73 -12.67
CA ARG A 348 -6.17 -15.05 -11.53
C ARG A 348 -5.98 -13.53 -11.58
N ASN A 349 -4.82 -13.06 -12.06
CA ASN A 349 -4.49 -11.64 -12.10
C ASN A 349 -5.25 -10.89 -13.21
N LYS A 350 -5.93 -11.62 -14.09
CA LYS A 350 -6.92 -11.05 -15.04
C LYS A 350 -8.26 -10.70 -14.38
N ILE A 351 -8.51 -11.14 -13.15
CA ILE A 351 -9.74 -10.89 -12.42
C ILE A 351 -9.48 -9.83 -11.34
N ASN A 352 -10.01 -8.63 -11.52
CA ASN A 352 -9.78 -7.49 -10.62
C ASN A 352 -11.05 -6.67 -10.32
N HIS A 353 -12.11 -6.79 -11.12
CA HIS A 353 -13.29 -5.93 -11.07
C HIS A 353 -14.50 -6.64 -10.45
N ILE A 354 -14.29 -7.35 -9.34
CA ILE A 354 -15.33 -8.13 -8.66
C ILE A 354 -15.30 -7.89 -7.14
N GLY A 355 -16.45 -7.58 -6.56
CA GLY A 355 -16.63 -7.39 -5.13
C GLY A 355 -16.23 -6.01 -4.63
N VAL A 356 -15.89 -5.94 -3.34
CA VAL A 356 -15.64 -4.68 -2.64
C VAL A 356 -14.46 -4.85 -1.70
N TRP A 357 -13.52 -3.93 -1.75
CA TRP A 357 -12.42 -3.84 -0.78
C TRP A 357 -12.87 -3.10 0.47
N GLN A 358 -12.57 -3.65 1.65
CA GLN A 358 -12.88 -3.03 2.94
C GLN A 358 -11.65 -3.00 3.87
N GLY A 359 -11.38 -1.84 4.47
CA GLY A 359 -10.25 -1.62 5.38
C GLY A 359 -9.75 -0.18 5.36
N VAL A 360 -8.71 0.11 6.12
CA VAL A 360 -8.03 1.42 6.12
C VAL A 360 -7.00 1.51 5.00
N ASN A 361 -6.34 0.41 4.65
CA ASN A 361 -5.32 0.35 3.60
C ASN A 361 -4.14 1.33 3.80
N CYS A 362 -3.70 1.54 5.04
CA CYS A 362 -2.69 2.54 5.34
C CYS A 362 -1.42 2.38 4.47
N MET A 363 -0.96 1.15 4.22
CA MET A 363 0.21 0.90 3.38
C MET A 363 -0.02 1.30 1.91
N GLY A 364 -1.16 0.88 1.34
CA GLY A 364 -1.55 1.24 -0.02
C GLY A 364 -1.70 2.75 -0.21
N LYS A 365 -2.22 3.43 0.81
CA LYS A 365 -2.33 4.90 0.85
C LYS A 365 -0.99 5.60 0.95
N ILE A 366 -0.05 5.10 1.77
CA ILE A 366 1.33 5.61 1.81
C ILE A 366 1.99 5.49 0.43
N LEU A 367 1.89 4.31 -0.20
CA LEU A 367 2.40 4.10 -1.56
C LEU A 367 1.76 5.06 -2.56
N LYS A 368 0.45 5.29 -2.44
CA LYS A 368 -0.26 6.23 -3.29
C LYS A 368 0.19 7.67 -3.08
N SER A 369 0.36 8.12 -1.84
CA SER A 369 0.91 9.44 -1.53
C SER A 369 2.32 9.61 -2.09
N CYS A 370 3.17 8.59 -1.94
CA CYS A 370 4.51 8.56 -2.55
C CYS A 370 4.47 8.65 -4.08
N GLN A 371 3.56 7.92 -4.72
CA GLN A 371 3.37 7.99 -6.17
C GLN A 371 3.01 9.40 -6.61
N LEU A 372 2.02 10.03 -5.96
CA LEU A 372 1.59 11.38 -6.30
C LEU A 372 2.70 12.40 -6.05
N ALA A 373 3.45 12.28 -4.95
CA ALA A 373 4.62 13.11 -4.67
C ALA A 373 5.66 13.04 -5.80
N LEU A 374 5.98 11.83 -6.30
CA LEU A 374 6.87 11.65 -7.44
C LEU A 374 6.33 12.27 -8.72
N LEU A 375 5.06 11.98 -9.07
CA LEU A 375 4.44 12.46 -10.31
C LEU A 375 4.32 13.99 -10.37
N TYR A 376 4.03 14.63 -9.23
CA TYR A 376 3.91 16.09 -9.14
C TYR A 376 5.20 16.79 -8.73
N LYS A 377 6.29 16.04 -8.49
CA LYS A 377 7.57 16.57 -7.98
C LYS A 377 7.38 17.41 -6.71
N LYS A 378 6.57 16.89 -5.78
CA LYS A 378 6.30 17.50 -4.48
C LYS A 378 6.97 16.71 -3.36
N GLU A 379 7.15 17.36 -2.21
CA GLU A 379 7.50 16.64 -0.98
C GLU A 379 6.31 15.77 -0.52
N LEU A 380 6.61 14.68 0.20
CA LEU A 380 5.61 13.73 0.69
C LEU A 380 4.78 14.28 1.88
N GLY A 381 5.23 15.37 2.50
CA GLY A 381 4.64 15.90 3.74
C GLY A 381 4.86 14.95 4.91
N ILE A 382 6.12 14.61 5.20
CA ILE A 382 6.48 13.81 6.38
C ILE A 382 6.56 14.75 7.60
N ASN A 383 5.90 14.39 8.70
CA ASN A 383 5.96 15.14 9.96
C ASN A 383 7.29 14.84 10.69
N TYR A 384 8.34 15.52 10.27
CA TYR A 384 9.68 15.36 10.83
C TYR A 384 9.79 15.83 12.29
N ASP A 385 8.99 16.82 12.71
CA ASP A 385 8.94 17.26 14.12
C ASP A 385 8.43 16.16 15.04
N LEU A 386 7.39 15.45 14.62
CA LEU A 386 6.90 14.27 15.33
C LEU A 386 8.03 13.24 15.45
N LEU A 387 8.71 12.92 14.34
CA LEU A 387 9.80 11.92 14.34
C LEU A 387 10.98 12.35 15.23
N ARG A 388 11.41 13.62 15.18
CA ARG A 388 12.45 14.20 16.05
C ARG A 388 12.06 14.10 17.52
N ALA A 389 10.82 14.48 17.87
CA ALA A 389 10.32 14.42 19.23
C ALA A 389 10.30 12.99 19.80
N LYS A 390 10.28 11.97 18.95
CA LYS A 390 10.33 10.56 19.34
C LYS A 390 11.74 10.02 19.64
N HIS A 391 12.79 10.84 19.51
CA HIS A 391 14.17 10.49 19.84
C HIS A 391 14.54 9.11 19.27
N ILE A 392 14.42 8.95 17.96
CA ILE A 392 14.63 7.67 17.28
C ILE A 392 16.13 7.43 17.13
N TYR A 393 16.65 6.37 17.74
CA TYR A 393 18.06 5.97 17.58
C TYR A 393 18.20 4.81 16.59
N MET A 394 19.07 4.98 15.60
CA MET A 394 19.45 3.97 14.62
C MET A 394 20.90 3.57 14.86
N PHE A 395 21.13 2.30 15.21
CA PHE A 395 22.45 1.73 15.50
C PHE A 395 23.26 2.53 16.54
N GLY A 396 22.56 3.13 17.50
CA GLY A 396 23.15 3.95 18.57
C GLY A 396 23.24 5.44 18.25
N GLU A 397 22.94 5.85 17.02
CA GLU A 397 22.99 7.23 16.56
C GLU A 397 21.60 7.87 16.59
N LEU A 398 21.49 9.08 17.13
CA LEU A 398 20.22 9.82 17.16
C LEU A 398 19.89 10.31 15.75
N MET A 399 18.71 9.94 15.24
CA MET A 399 18.20 10.43 13.96
C MET A 399 17.77 11.89 14.11
N ARG A 400 18.45 12.78 13.38
CA ARG A 400 18.15 14.22 13.38
C ARG A 400 17.34 14.69 12.18
N PHE A 401 17.33 13.90 11.10
CA PHE A 401 16.64 14.22 9.84
C PHE A 401 17.11 15.56 9.23
N GLU A 402 18.40 15.88 9.38
CA GLU A 402 19.00 17.16 8.93
C GLU A 402 18.94 17.32 7.40
N ASP A 403 19.15 16.24 6.64
CA ASP A 403 19.02 16.21 5.16
C ASP A 403 17.56 16.31 4.65
N GLU A 404 16.57 16.33 5.55
CA GLU A 404 15.14 16.29 5.23
C GLU A 404 14.41 17.61 5.55
N LEU A 405 15.16 18.63 5.98
CA LEU A 405 14.66 20.00 6.15
C LEU A 405 14.69 20.73 4.80
N SER A 406 13.52 20.82 4.16
CA SER A 406 13.09 21.75 3.11
C SER A 406 14.01 21.89 1.88
N THR A 407 13.41 21.85 0.69
CA THR A 407 14.02 22.52 -0.48
C THR A 407 14.64 23.86 -0.07
N PRO A 408 15.88 24.19 -0.47
CA PRO A 408 16.52 25.45 -0.09
C PRO A 408 15.57 26.62 -0.29
N LYS A 409 15.21 27.31 0.80
CA LYS A 409 14.42 28.55 0.69
C LYS A 409 15.29 29.62 0.06
N ILE A 410 14.65 30.54 -0.64
CA ILE A 410 15.28 31.79 -1.06
C ILE A 410 14.96 32.84 -0.03
N ILE A 411 16.01 33.38 0.58
CA ILE A 411 15.90 34.40 1.63
C ILE A 411 16.42 35.70 1.04
N ILE A 412 15.53 36.69 0.98
CA ILE A 412 15.84 38.02 0.50
C ILE A 412 15.98 38.94 1.70
N PHE A 413 17.09 39.65 1.79
CA PHE A 413 17.27 40.73 2.75
C PHE A 413 17.20 42.09 2.06
N ASP A 414 16.53 43.07 2.70
CA ASP A 414 16.90 44.46 2.45
C ASP A 414 18.32 44.74 2.97
N TRP A 415 18.92 45.85 2.53
CA TRP A 415 20.28 46.21 2.87
C TRP A 415 20.35 47.26 4.00
N ASP A 416 19.66 48.38 3.82
CA ASP A 416 19.76 49.52 4.74
C ASP A 416 18.94 49.20 5.98
N MET A 417 19.45 49.47 7.18
CA MET A 417 18.74 49.25 8.45
C MET A 417 18.27 47.81 8.69
N THR A 418 18.63 46.87 7.81
CA THR A 418 18.33 45.44 7.93
C THR A 418 19.62 44.65 8.12
N LEU A 419 20.56 44.73 7.18
CA LEU A 419 21.88 44.10 7.30
C LEU A 419 22.93 45.04 7.89
N VAL A 420 22.86 46.33 7.53
CA VAL A 420 23.90 47.31 7.80
C VAL A 420 23.29 48.58 8.37
N ASP A 421 23.89 49.12 9.43
CA ASP A 421 23.65 50.50 9.84
C ASP A 421 24.36 51.43 8.85
N SER A 422 23.56 51.97 7.94
CA SER A 422 24.00 52.90 6.90
C SER A 422 23.59 54.34 7.20
N THR A 423 23.28 54.69 8.45
CA THR A 423 22.86 56.05 8.85
C THR A 423 23.86 57.10 8.37
N LEU A 424 25.16 56.77 8.44
CA LEU A 424 26.26 57.58 7.95
C LEU A 424 26.14 57.96 6.46
N ALA A 425 25.56 57.09 5.62
CA ALA A 425 25.40 57.32 4.19
C ALA A 425 24.43 58.48 3.90
N LYS A 426 23.44 58.71 4.78
CA LYS A 426 22.41 59.74 4.60
C LYS A 426 23.00 61.15 4.46
N GLN A 427 24.11 61.45 5.13
CA GLN A 427 24.76 62.77 5.06
C GLN A 427 25.36 63.10 3.68
N TYR A 428 25.65 62.08 2.87
CA TYR A 428 26.28 62.22 1.55
C TYR A 428 25.26 62.21 0.39
N GLY A 429 23.97 62.06 0.70
CA GLY A 429 22.88 62.02 -0.28
C GLY A 429 23.14 61.04 -1.42
N ASN A 430 22.94 61.48 -2.67
CA ASN A 430 23.13 60.64 -3.86
C ASN A 430 24.60 60.55 -4.33
N ASN A 431 25.58 61.02 -3.54
CA ASN A 431 27.00 60.91 -3.90
C ASN A 431 27.57 59.54 -3.52
N TYR A 432 27.17 58.50 -4.24
CA TYR A 432 27.57 57.12 -3.96
C TYR A 432 29.09 56.88 -4.03
N ARG A 433 29.83 57.69 -4.79
CA ARG A 433 31.30 57.62 -4.81
C ARG A 433 31.90 58.04 -3.49
N GLU A 434 31.31 59.03 -2.82
CA GLU A 434 31.74 59.46 -1.50
C GLU A 434 31.36 58.45 -0.44
N VAL A 435 30.11 57.96 -0.47
CA VAL A 435 29.63 56.89 0.43
C VAL A 435 30.58 55.68 0.40
N GLN A 436 31.05 55.30 -0.79
CA GLN A 436 31.96 54.16 -0.95
C GLN A 436 33.35 54.36 -0.30
N LYS A 437 33.79 55.60 -0.04
CA LYS A 437 35.04 55.85 0.70
C LYS A 437 34.91 55.61 2.19
N HIS A 438 33.69 55.67 2.72
CA HIS A 438 33.37 55.55 4.13
C HIS A 438 32.79 54.17 4.51
N ILE A 439 32.90 53.16 3.64
CA ILE A 439 32.41 51.80 3.91
C ILE A 439 33.02 51.23 5.20
N SER A 440 34.26 51.56 5.51
CA SER A 440 34.94 51.13 6.74
C SER A 440 34.32 51.67 8.02
N GLU A 441 33.48 52.70 7.92
CA GLU A 441 32.80 53.34 9.05
C GLU A 441 31.36 52.82 9.23
N PHE A 442 30.90 51.92 8.36
CA PHE A 442 29.62 51.23 8.55
C PHE A 442 29.72 50.16 9.63
N SER A 443 28.59 49.75 10.19
CA SER A 443 28.50 48.60 11.10
C SER A 443 27.45 47.61 10.63
N ILE A 444 27.74 46.33 10.77
CA ILE A 444 26.76 45.25 10.62
C ILE A 444 25.98 45.14 11.93
N PHE A 445 24.66 44.97 11.87
CA PHE A 445 23.87 44.75 13.09
C PHE A 445 24.30 43.47 13.81
N GLU A 446 24.24 43.48 15.14
CA GLU A 446 24.68 42.37 15.97
C GLU A 446 23.93 41.06 15.60
N GLY A 447 24.68 39.99 15.35
CA GLY A 447 24.14 38.67 14.98
C GLY A 447 23.89 38.45 13.48
N ILE A 448 23.86 39.51 12.64
CA ILE A 448 23.59 39.36 11.20
C ILE A 448 24.67 38.53 10.50
N LYS A 449 25.94 38.68 10.88
CA LYS A 449 27.03 37.94 10.24
C LYS A 449 26.91 36.44 10.49
N GLU A 450 26.63 36.07 11.73
CA GLU A 450 26.42 34.70 12.17
C GLU A 450 25.19 34.08 11.51
N VAL A 451 24.11 34.87 11.38
CA VAL A 451 22.88 34.44 10.70
C VAL A 451 23.14 34.20 9.21
N ILE A 452 23.81 35.11 8.50
CA ILE A 452 24.15 34.92 7.09
C ILE A 452 24.99 33.66 6.89
N GLU A 453 26.01 33.45 7.74
CA GLU A 453 26.88 32.27 7.65
C GLU A 453 26.07 30.98 7.76
N GLN A 454 25.24 30.85 8.81
CA GLN A 454 24.43 29.65 9.02
C GLN A 454 23.36 29.47 7.94
N LEU A 455 22.67 30.54 7.53
CA LEU A 455 21.66 30.45 6.46
C LEU A 455 22.27 30.01 5.13
N SER A 456 23.49 30.46 4.83
CA SER A 456 24.18 30.13 3.57
C SER A 456 24.55 28.65 3.43
N GLU A 457 24.58 27.88 4.52
CA GLU A 457 24.87 26.44 4.49
C GLU A 457 23.74 25.63 3.83
N HIS A 458 22.49 26.11 3.95
CA HIS A 458 21.30 25.34 3.55
C HIS A 458 20.30 26.14 2.70
N HIS A 459 20.50 27.44 2.53
CA HIS A 459 19.58 28.34 1.84
C HIS A 459 20.29 29.27 0.85
N ILE A 460 19.52 29.85 -0.06
CA ILE A 460 20.06 30.76 -1.07
C ILE A 460 19.72 32.19 -0.66
N ILE A 461 20.75 33.00 -0.44
CA ILE A 461 20.61 34.39 0.03
C ILE A 461 20.66 35.36 -1.16
N TYR A 462 19.71 36.29 -1.19
CA TYR A 462 19.62 37.43 -2.09
C TYR A 462 19.57 38.74 -1.29
N VAL A 463 20.04 39.82 -1.92
CA VAL A 463 19.89 41.18 -1.38
C VAL A 463 19.13 42.02 -2.38
N VAL A 464 18.04 42.65 -1.94
CA VAL A 464 17.16 43.49 -2.76
C VAL A 464 17.03 44.84 -2.09
N SER A 465 17.50 45.91 -2.73
CA SER A 465 17.47 47.24 -2.09
C SER A 465 17.25 48.37 -3.09
N GLY A 466 16.66 49.47 -2.60
CA GLY A 466 16.57 50.74 -3.33
C GLY A 466 17.93 51.43 -3.57
N ASN A 467 19.02 50.92 -2.97
CA ASN A 467 20.36 51.49 -3.12
C ASN A 467 21.11 50.96 -4.34
N VAL A 468 22.13 51.71 -4.77
CA VAL A 468 22.96 51.33 -5.91
C VAL A 468 23.69 50.02 -5.62
N GLY A 469 23.42 48.99 -6.42
CA GLY A 469 23.94 47.64 -6.19
C GLY A 469 25.48 47.55 -6.13
N SER A 470 26.21 48.44 -6.82
CA SER A 470 27.68 48.47 -6.74
C SER A 470 28.20 48.86 -5.35
N THR A 471 27.46 49.68 -4.60
CA THR A 471 27.83 50.05 -3.22
C THR A 471 27.60 48.87 -2.30
N ILE A 472 26.44 48.22 -2.39
CA ILE A 472 26.07 47.04 -1.61
C ILE A 472 27.12 45.93 -1.78
N LYS A 473 27.52 45.62 -3.02
CA LYS A 473 28.55 44.61 -3.31
C LYS A 473 29.89 44.91 -2.63
N LYS A 474 30.32 46.17 -2.60
CA LYS A 474 31.57 46.57 -1.93
C LYS A 474 31.47 46.39 -0.41
N VAL A 475 30.31 46.67 0.17
CA VAL A 475 30.04 46.49 1.61
C VAL A 475 30.07 45.00 1.98
N ILE A 476 29.37 44.15 1.21
CA ILE A 476 29.40 42.68 1.37
C ILE A 476 30.85 42.16 1.34
N GLN A 477 31.64 42.62 0.38
CA GLN A 477 33.06 42.24 0.27
C GLN A 477 33.90 42.73 1.47
N TYR A 478 33.69 43.96 1.93
CA TYR A 478 34.45 44.53 3.05
C TYR A 478 34.18 43.79 4.37
N PHE A 479 32.91 43.49 4.68
CA PHE A 479 32.55 42.78 5.91
C PHE A 479 32.66 41.25 5.81
N ASN A 480 32.99 40.74 4.61
CA ASN A 480 33.06 39.33 4.30
C ASN A 480 31.76 38.59 4.68
N LEU A 481 30.64 39.11 4.19
CA LEU A 481 29.34 38.45 4.33
C LEU A 481 29.23 37.36 3.26
N ASN A 482 28.81 36.16 3.65
CA ASN A 482 28.69 35.02 2.73
C ASN A 482 27.45 35.13 1.83
N ILE A 483 27.45 36.14 0.95
CA ILE A 483 26.38 36.45 0.01
C ILE A 483 26.98 36.52 -1.41
N PRO A 484 26.52 35.68 -2.36
CA PRO A 484 26.98 35.75 -3.75
C PRO A 484 26.70 37.12 -4.38
N LEU A 485 27.71 37.74 -5.00
CA LEU A 485 27.58 39.10 -5.53
C LEU A 485 26.64 39.18 -6.74
N GLU A 486 26.41 38.08 -7.42
CA GLU A 486 25.41 37.89 -8.47
C GLU A 486 23.98 37.96 -7.94
N ASN A 487 23.76 37.66 -6.65
CA ASN A 487 22.44 37.67 -6.00
C ASN A 487 22.05 39.05 -5.44
N VAL A 488 22.83 40.09 -5.75
CA VAL A 488 22.57 41.46 -5.28
C VAL A 488 21.84 42.27 -6.37
N HIS A 489 20.60 42.63 -6.06
CA HIS A 489 19.72 43.45 -6.89
C HIS A 489 19.52 44.82 -6.22
N GLY A 490 20.23 45.82 -6.73
CA GLY A 490 20.06 47.22 -6.33
C GLY A 490 19.45 48.11 -7.41
N TYR A 491 19.26 49.38 -7.08
CA TYR A 491 18.88 50.43 -8.03
C TYR A 491 19.83 50.50 -9.24
N ARG A 492 19.24 50.77 -10.41
CA ARG A 492 19.92 50.99 -11.69
C ARG A 492 19.38 52.26 -12.34
N GLN A 493 20.22 52.90 -13.17
CA GLN A 493 19.81 54.08 -13.93
C GLN A 493 18.55 53.78 -14.75
N GLY A 494 17.54 54.64 -14.64
CA GLY A 494 16.25 54.50 -15.32
C GLY A 494 15.14 53.90 -14.46
N TYR A 495 15.42 53.49 -13.21
CA TYR A 495 14.38 53.10 -12.26
C TYR A 495 13.70 54.33 -11.65
N PRO A 496 12.47 54.19 -11.11
CA PRO A 496 11.78 55.28 -10.42
C PRO A 496 12.60 55.88 -9.28
N MET A 497 12.42 57.18 -9.04
CA MET A 497 13.04 57.90 -7.91
C MET A 497 12.20 57.87 -6.63
N GLU A 498 10.89 57.74 -6.78
CA GLU A 498 9.95 57.57 -5.68
C GLU A 498 10.22 56.23 -4.98
N ASN A 499 10.28 56.23 -3.64
CA ASN A 499 10.82 55.13 -2.84
C ASN A 499 10.06 53.82 -3.07
N LEU A 500 8.74 53.84 -2.97
CA LEU A 500 7.91 52.64 -3.12
C LEU A 500 7.96 52.12 -4.57
N ALA A 501 7.81 53.00 -5.57
CA ALA A 501 7.93 52.62 -6.98
C ALA A 501 9.32 52.06 -7.31
N ARG A 502 10.39 52.60 -6.70
CA ARG A 502 11.75 52.09 -6.83
C ARG A 502 11.86 50.70 -6.22
N LYS A 503 11.36 50.50 -5.00
CA LYS A 503 11.38 49.20 -4.30
C LYS A 503 10.66 48.14 -5.10
N LYS A 504 9.43 48.43 -5.57
CA LYS A 504 8.64 47.56 -6.44
C LYS A 504 9.42 47.19 -7.70
N LYS A 505 10.08 48.17 -8.35
CA LYS A 505 10.84 47.89 -9.58
C LYS A 505 12.05 46.99 -9.34
N VAL A 506 12.82 47.21 -8.27
CA VAL A 506 13.97 46.36 -7.94
C VAL A 506 13.50 44.95 -7.56
N MET A 507 12.46 44.85 -6.73
CA MET A 507 11.87 43.58 -6.31
C MET A 507 11.34 42.77 -7.50
N GLN A 508 10.63 43.40 -8.44
CA GLN A 508 10.18 42.75 -9.68
C GLN A 508 11.35 42.08 -10.42
N VAL A 509 12.42 42.84 -10.67
CA VAL A 509 13.58 42.34 -11.42
C VAL A 509 14.32 41.24 -10.66
N ALA A 510 14.37 41.33 -9.33
CA ALA A 510 14.94 40.27 -8.49
C ALA A 510 14.09 38.99 -8.57
N LEU A 511 12.77 39.09 -8.41
CA LEU A 511 11.86 37.95 -8.45
C LEU A 511 11.85 37.27 -9.82
N ASP A 512 11.82 38.04 -10.92
CA ASP A 512 11.91 37.48 -12.28
C ASP A 512 13.20 36.66 -12.46
N CYS A 513 14.33 37.18 -11.97
CA CYS A 513 15.62 36.50 -12.00
C CYS A 513 15.62 35.24 -11.13
N ILE A 514 15.12 35.33 -9.90
CA ILE A 514 15.04 34.22 -8.93
C ILE A 514 14.18 33.08 -9.48
N ILE A 515 12.99 33.39 -9.99
CA ILE A 515 12.04 32.40 -10.54
C ILE A 515 12.66 31.73 -11.77
N GLN A 516 13.29 32.51 -12.66
CA GLN A 516 13.97 31.97 -13.84
C GLN A 516 15.15 31.06 -13.48
N THR A 517 15.92 31.42 -12.46
CA THR A 517 17.15 30.72 -12.07
C THR A 517 16.85 29.43 -11.31
N HIS A 518 15.92 29.49 -10.36
CA HIS A 518 15.69 28.41 -9.39
C HIS A 518 14.41 27.61 -9.62
N SER A 519 13.53 28.05 -10.53
CA SER A 519 12.24 27.38 -10.80
C SER A 519 11.38 27.17 -9.54
N VAL A 520 11.42 28.11 -8.59
CA VAL A 520 10.67 28.04 -7.33
C VAL A 520 9.33 28.77 -7.39
N SER A 521 8.38 28.38 -6.54
CA SER A 521 7.18 29.19 -6.27
C SER A 521 7.50 30.33 -5.30
N LYS A 522 6.73 31.41 -5.40
CA LYS A 522 6.87 32.57 -4.52
C LYS A 522 6.61 32.27 -3.04
N SER A 523 5.84 31.22 -2.74
CA SER A 523 5.60 30.71 -1.39
C SER A 523 6.88 30.20 -0.69
N ASN A 524 7.95 29.95 -1.45
CA ASN A 524 9.24 29.49 -0.93
C ASN A 524 10.27 30.63 -0.84
N ILE A 525 9.81 31.87 -0.97
CA ILE A 525 10.62 33.09 -0.88
C ILE A 525 10.22 33.84 0.38
N LEU A 526 11.19 34.08 1.26
CA LEU A 526 11.05 34.87 2.47
C LEU A 526 11.80 36.19 2.29
N TYR A 527 11.14 37.31 2.58
CA TYR A 527 11.73 38.64 2.55
C TYR A 527 11.86 39.19 3.98
N ILE A 528 13.01 39.75 4.32
CA ILE A 528 13.31 40.39 5.60
C ILE A 528 13.67 41.85 5.36
N GLY A 529 12.97 42.78 5.98
CA GLY A 529 13.20 44.22 5.85
C GLY A 529 12.64 45.02 7.02
N ASP A 530 12.98 46.32 7.10
CA ASP A 530 12.66 47.17 8.26
C ASP A 530 11.61 48.27 7.99
N GLU A 531 11.26 48.54 6.72
CA GLU A 531 10.37 49.64 6.32
C GLU A 531 8.99 49.15 5.81
N ALA A 532 7.95 49.98 5.89
CA ALA A 532 6.60 49.64 5.40
C ALA A 532 6.51 49.55 3.86
N ASP A 533 7.41 50.23 3.14
CA ASP A 533 7.53 50.13 1.69
C ASP A 533 7.91 48.70 1.25
N ASP A 534 8.72 48.00 2.06
CA ASP A 534 9.14 46.63 1.81
C ASP A 534 7.98 45.66 1.96
N TYR A 535 7.22 45.82 3.04
CA TYR A 535 5.98 45.09 3.27
C TYR A 535 5.00 45.30 2.12
N THR A 536 4.77 46.55 1.73
CA THR A 536 3.84 46.92 0.65
C THR A 536 4.25 46.31 -0.69
N ALA A 537 5.55 46.32 -1.01
CA ALA A 537 6.06 45.66 -2.20
C ALA A 537 5.88 44.14 -2.15
N CYS A 538 6.18 43.50 -1.00
CA CYS A 538 5.99 42.05 -0.83
C CYS A 538 4.53 41.62 -0.98
N GLN A 539 3.58 42.39 -0.43
CA GLN A 539 2.14 42.16 -0.58
C GLN A 539 1.70 42.19 -2.05
N GLU A 540 2.18 43.16 -2.83
CA GLU A 540 1.86 43.26 -4.26
C GLU A 540 2.35 42.04 -5.06
N TYR A 541 3.54 41.52 -4.72
CA TYR A 541 4.12 40.40 -5.45
C TYR A 541 3.78 39.02 -4.87
N GLY A 542 3.11 38.95 -3.72
CA GLY A 542 2.75 37.71 -3.04
C GLY A 542 3.96 36.98 -2.44
N VAL A 543 4.87 37.71 -1.81
CA VAL A 543 6.06 37.21 -1.11
C VAL A 543 5.85 37.30 0.40
N HIS A 544 6.27 36.30 1.16
CA HIS A 544 6.19 36.34 2.62
C HIS A 544 7.18 37.39 3.14
N PHE A 545 6.68 38.35 3.94
CA PHE A 545 7.48 39.41 4.54
C PHE A 545 7.57 39.25 6.07
N VAL A 546 8.77 39.46 6.60
CA VAL A 546 9.07 39.58 8.02
C VAL A 546 9.74 40.92 8.29
N GLY A 547 9.15 41.67 9.22
CA GLY A 547 9.67 42.96 9.68
C GLY A 547 10.79 42.79 10.71
N CYS A 548 11.90 43.48 10.57
CA CYS A 548 12.92 43.53 11.61
C CYS A 548 12.90 44.85 12.39
N LEU A 549 12.99 44.78 13.73
CA LEU A 549 12.89 45.95 14.61
C LEU A 549 14.23 46.47 15.12
N TRP A 550 15.35 45.83 14.75
CA TRP A 550 16.68 46.22 15.24
C TRP A 550 17.26 47.47 14.56
N GLY A 551 16.89 47.76 13.29
CA GLY A 551 17.39 48.95 12.59
C GLY A 551 16.37 50.08 12.43
N ASN A 552 15.07 49.80 12.53
CA ASN A 552 14.00 50.78 12.49
C ASN A 552 12.80 50.31 13.32
N ASN A 553 12.02 51.25 13.88
CA ASN A 553 10.82 50.96 14.68
C ASN A 553 9.51 51.22 13.92
N GLU A 554 9.57 51.55 12.63
CA GLU A 554 8.39 51.87 11.80
C GLU A 554 7.32 50.78 11.82
N LEU A 555 7.74 49.51 11.83
CA LEU A 555 6.85 48.35 11.78
C LEU A 555 6.29 47.95 13.16
N LYS A 556 6.76 48.56 14.25
CA LYS A 556 6.46 48.11 15.63
C LYS A 556 4.97 48.16 16.00
N GLU A 557 4.23 49.12 15.44
CA GLU A 557 2.80 49.30 15.71
C GLU A 557 1.91 48.66 14.62
N ASN A 558 2.50 48.02 13.61
CA ASN A 558 1.77 47.40 12.52
C ASN A 558 1.35 45.96 12.86
N SER A 559 0.11 45.78 13.31
CA SER A 559 -0.43 44.46 13.68
C SER A 559 -0.57 43.47 12.52
N GLU A 560 -0.46 43.91 11.26
CA GLU A 560 -0.56 43.05 10.07
C GLU A 560 0.80 42.46 9.65
N VAL A 561 1.89 42.88 10.29
CA VAL A 561 3.25 42.45 9.98
C VAL A 561 3.78 41.54 11.07
N CYS A 562 4.30 40.37 10.69
CA CYS A 562 5.09 39.56 11.60
C CYS A 562 6.46 40.25 11.81
N THR A 563 6.76 40.63 13.04
CA THR A 563 8.00 41.33 13.39
C THR A 563 8.89 40.51 14.31
N ILE A 564 10.20 40.69 14.18
CA ILE A 564 11.24 40.09 15.03
C ILE A 564 12.18 41.16 15.60
N ASP A 565 12.67 40.95 16.81
CA ASP A 565 13.50 41.91 17.54
C ASP A 565 15.01 41.62 17.39
N HIS A 566 15.37 40.36 17.12
CA HIS A 566 16.74 39.89 17.00
C HIS A 566 16.96 39.07 15.72
N PRO A 567 18.11 39.22 15.02
CA PRO A 567 18.38 38.46 13.80
C PRO A 567 18.29 36.93 13.94
N ASN A 568 18.63 36.37 15.10
CA ASN A 568 18.56 34.93 15.32
C ASN A 568 17.12 34.37 15.25
N GLU A 569 16.10 35.20 15.46
CA GLU A 569 14.69 34.77 15.36
C GLU A 569 14.29 34.44 13.91
N ILE A 570 15.11 34.80 12.92
CA ILE A 570 14.92 34.39 11.51
C ILE A 570 14.85 32.86 11.40
N PHE A 571 15.64 32.13 12.20
CA PHE A 571 15.62 30.67 12.19
C PHE A 571 14.28 30.11 12.67
N ASP A 572 13.65 30.76 13.65
CA ASP A 572 12.36 30.34 14.17
C ASP A 572 11.28 30.49 13.08
N ILE A 573 11.30 31.59 12.32
CA ILE A 573 10.37 31.80 11.20
C ILE A 573 10.57 30.74 10.09
N ILE A 574 11.82 30.48 9.70
CA ILE A 574 12.13 29.52 8.64
C ILE A 574 11.63 28.11 9.02
N ASN A 575 11.75 27.75 10.31
CA ASN A 575 11.31 26.48 10.86
C ASN A 575 9.78 26.38 11.00
N LEU A 576 9.09 27.46 11.38
CA LEU A 576 7.62 27.50 11.53
C LEU A 576 6.88 27.35 10.19
N ASP A 577 7.39 27.95 9.12
CA ASP A 577 6.82 27.84 7.77
C ASP A 577 6.87 26.40 7.20
N GLY A 578 7.62 25.48 7.83
CA GLY A 578 7.60 24.05 7.52
C GLY A 578 6.43 23.28 8.15
N VAL A 579 5.64 23.92 9.02
CA VAL A 579 4.56 23.32 9.82
C VAL A 579 3.17 23.66 9.27
N THR A 580 3.05 24.63 8.36
CA THR A 580 1.77 25.24 7.91
C THR A 580 1.42 25.08 6.42
N GLN A 581 2.05 24.17 5.67
CA GLN A 581 1.62 23.85 4.29
C GLN A 581 1.06 22.44 4.12
#